data_AF-A0A0L0LGY3-F1
#
_entry.id   AF-A0A0L0LGY3-F1
#
_cell.length_a   1.000
_cell.length_b   1.000
_cell.length_c   1.000
_cell.angle_alpha   90.00
_cell.angle_beta   90.00
_cell.angle_gamma   90.00
#
_symmetry.space_group_name_H-M   'P 1'
#
loop_
_entity.id
_entity.type
_entity.pdbx_description
1 polymer ?
#
loop_
_entity_poly.entity_id
_entity_poly.type
_entity_poly.pdbx_seq_one_letter_code
_entity_poly.pdbx_strand_id
1 'polypeptide(L)'
;MTKKFFKISFNVVVYIFAAIGLFLMAGYFAVKFGLTNEKGIVDTQRDAFLGIHVVPEKQAGPAVPWKESEEWEVLSAALTRDQATLNKAANDSGVPARLIAANLVAEQLRLFFTEREYYKQFFSPLKILGSQTQFSWGVMGMKENTAIKVEAYLKDPSSPFYPGPQYEHLLDFETSDIEGERFTRMTDQHNHYWSYLYAGLYIKEIEAQWRTAGFPIDGNVAILSTLYNIGFTHSNPNPDPQVGGAAITAGDKTFSFGGLAADFYNSDLLTAEFPK
;
A
#
# COMPACT_ATOMS: atom_id res chain seq x y z
N MET A 1 -60.83 -25.98 -17.30
CA MET A 1 -60.07 -25.80 -16.04
C MET A 1 -60.98 -25.06 -15.06
N THR A 2 -61.38 -25.69 -13.96
CA THR A 2 -62.40 -25.17 -13.02
C THR A 2 -61.92 -23.87 -12.36
N LYS A 3 -62.77 -22.84 -12.24
CA LYS A 3 -62.43 -21.55 -11.57
C LYS A 3 -61.77 -21.73 -10.19
N LYS A 4 -62.12 -22.82 -9.49
CA LYS A 4 -61.54 -23.23 -8.21
C LYS A 4 -60.05 -23.61 -8.33
N PHE A 5 -59.66 -24.32 -9.38
CA PHE A 5 -58.27 -24.68 -9.65
C PHE A 5 -57.42 -23.45 -9.95
N PHE A 6 -57.92 -22.54 -10.80
CA PHE A 6 -57.22 -21.30 -11.11
C PHE A 6 -57.01 -20.41 -9.88
N LYS A 7 -58.02 -20.29 -9.01
CA LYS A 7 -57.92 -19.52 -7.75
C LYS A 7 -56.89 -20.12 -6.79
N ILE A 8 -56.81 -21.46 -6.72
CA ILE A 8 -55.81 -22.15 -5.90
C ILE A 8 -54.41 -21.90 -6.48
N SER A 9 -54.21 -22.10 -7.78
CA SER A 9 -52.91 -21.87 -8.43
C SER A 9 -52.45 -20.42 -8.31
N PHE A 10 -53.34 -19.45 -8.49
CA PHE A 10 -53.02 -18.02 -8.35
C PHE A 10 -52.61 -17.68 -6.91
N ASN A 11 -53.36 -18.17 -5.91
CA ASN A 11 -53.02 -17.94 -4.51
C ASN A 11 -51.67 -18.57 -4.14
N VAL A 12 -51.36 -19.75 -4.67
CA VAL A 12 -50.05 -20.40 -4.48
C VAL A 12 -48.92 -19.51 -5.03
N VAL A 13 -49.08 -18.96 -6.23
CA VAL A 13 -48.08 -18.04 -6.82
C VAL A 13 -47.92 -16.77 -5.97
N VAL A 14 -49.02 -16.18 -5.51
CA VAL A 14 -48.99 -14.99 -4.65
C VAL A 14 -48.28 -15.27 -3.32
N TYR A 15 -48.53 -16.42 -2.69
CA TYR A 15 -47.86 -16.79 -1.45
C TYR A 15 -46.36 -17.06 -1.65
N ILE A 16 -45.97 -17.67 -2.77
CA ILE A 16 -44.55 -17.85 -3.12
C ILE A 16 -43.88 -16.47 -3.31
N PHE A 17 -44.53 -15.56 -4.04
CA PHE A 17 -43.98 -14.23 -4.29
C PHE A 17 -43.85 -13.41 -2.99
N ALA A 18 -44.87 -13.49 -2.12
CA ALA A 18 -44.83 -12.85 -0.80
C ALA A 18 -43.74 -13.44 0.11
N ALA A 19 -43.53 -14.75 0.07
CA ALA A 19 -42.46 -15.41 0.82
C ALA A 19 -41.07 -14.98 0.35
N ILE A 20 -40.84 -14.89 -0.96
CA ILE A 20 -39.59 -14.38 -1.54
C ILE A 20 -39.37 -12.91 -1.13
N GLY A 21 -40.40 -12.07 -1.25
CA GLY A 21 -40.32 -10.66 -0.84
C GLY A 21 -40.00 -10.49 0.64
N LEU A 22 -40.61 -11.31 1.51
CA LEU A 22 -40.33 -11.31 2.94
C LEU A 22 -38.90 -11.76 3.24
N PHE A 23 -38.40 -12.78 2.52
CA PHE A 23 -37.01 -13.24 2.65
C PHE A 23 -36.00 -12.18 2.22
N LEU A 24 -36.23 -11.50 1.09
CA LEU A 24 -35.37 -10.42 0.61
C LEU A 24 -35.39 -9.20 1.55
N MET A 25 -36.56 -8.85 2.08
CA MET A 25 -36.71 -7.76 3.05
C MET A 25 -35.99 -8.10 4.36
N ALA A 26 -36.11 -9.33 4.86
CA ALA A 26 -35.37 -9.81 6.02
C ALA A 26 -33.85 -9.78 5.77
N GLY A 27 -33.40 -10.20 4.58
CA GLY A 27 -31.99 -10.10 4.17
C GLY A 27 -31.48 -8.65 4.13
N TYR A 28 -32.24 -7.71 3.56
CA TYR A 28 -31.89 -6.28 3.55
C TYR A 28 -31.75 -5.71 4.96
N PHE A 29 -32.67 -6.03 5.87
CA PHE A 29 -32.57 -5.58 7.26
C PHE A 29 -31.43 -6.28 8.02
N ALA A 30 -31.17 -7.54 7.73
CA ALA A 30 -30.05 -8.27 8.31
C ALA A 30 -28.70 -7.66 7.90
N VAL A 31 -28.56 -7.20 6.66
CA VAL A 31 -27.38 -6.45 6.20
C VAL A 31 -27.35 -5.04 6.79
N LYS A 32 -28.46 -4.29 6.73
CA LYS A 32 -28.54 -2.90 7.20
C LYS A 32 -28.25 -2.73 8.70
N PHE A 33 -28.67 -3.70 9.51
CA PHE A 33 -28.43 -3.71 10.96
C PHE A 33 -27.23 -4.57 11.36
N GLY A 34 -26.46 -5.08 10.39
CA GLY A 34 -25.23 -5.83 10.66
C GLY A 34 -25.44 -7.20 11.32
N LEU A 35 -26.64 -7.77 11.22
CA LEU A 35 -26.95 -9.14 11.70
C LEU A 35 -26.28 -10.23 10.82
N THR A 36 -25.86 -9.89 9.61
CA THR A 36 -25.01 -10.74 8.74
C THR A 36 -23.55 -10.30 8.73
N ASN A 37 -23.12 -9.46 9.67
CA ASN A 37 -21.71 -9.18 9.87
C ASN A 37 -21.04 -10.42 10.48
N GLU A 38 -20.80 -11.43 9.67
CA GLU A 38 -19.71 -12.35 9.92
C GLU A 38 -18.41 -11.56 9.73
N LYS A 39 -17.41 -11.81 10.60
CA LYS A 39 -16.05 -11.36 10.32
C LYS A 39 -15.71 -11.87 8.92
N GLY A 40 -15.46 -10.94 8.01
CA GLY A 40 -15.34 -11.24 6.59
C GLY A 40 -14.40 -12.40 6.32
N ILE A 41 -14.64 -13.06 5.18
CA ILE A 41 -13.83 -14.12 4.57
C ILE A 41 -12.45 -13.55 4.20
N VAL A 42 -11.68 -13.26 5.24
CA VAL A 42 -10.28 -12.87 5.33
C VAL A 42 -9.63 -13.65 6.48
N ASP A 43 -10.43 -14.18 7.41
CA ASP A 43 -9.92 -14.93 8.56
C ASP A 43 -9.49 -16.37 8.23
N THR A 44 -9.97 -17.04 7.18
CA THR A 44 -9.53 -18.43 6.91
C THR A 44 -8.11 -18.53 6.35
N GLN A 45 -7.61 -17.50 5.66
CA GLN A 45 -6.19 -17.43 5.29
C GLN A 45 -5.32 -16.87 6.43
N ARG A 46 -5.88 -15.96 7.24
CA ARG A 46 -5.20 -15.41 8.42
C ARG A 46 -5.01 -16.47 9.50
N ASP A 47 -6.01 -17.31 9.75
CA ASP A 47 -5.98 -18.38 10.76
C ASP A 47 -5.10 -19.56 10.32
N ALA A 48 -5.03 -19.85 9.02
CA ALA A 48 -4.11 -20.85 8.47
C ALA A 48 -2.63 -20.40 8.57
N PHE A 49 -2.37 -19.09 8.57
CA PHE A 49 -1.02 -18.53 8.70
C PHE A 49 -0.63 -18.23 10.17
N LEU A 50 -1.60 -17.92 11.05
CA LEU A 50 -1.36 -17.35 12.38
C LEU A 50 -1.75 -18.22 13.58
N GLY A 51 -2.19 -19.48 13.39
CA GLY A 51 -2.36 -20.48 14.46
C GLY A 51 -2.66 -19.91 15.86
N ILE A 52 -3.92 -19.51 16.09
CA ILE A 52 -4.51 -19.06 17.37
C ILE A 52 -3.51 -18.48 18.40
N HIS A 53 -3.27 -17.17 18.35
CA HIS A 53 -2.87 -16.41 19.54
C HIS A 53 -3.55 -15.05 19.61
N VAL A 54 -4.01 -14.74 20.83
CA VAL A 54 -4.75 -13.53 21.24
C VAL A 54 -3.98 -12.28 20.85
N VAL A 55 -4.62 -11.34 20.14
CA VAL A 55 -4.07 -10.03 19.78
C VAL A 55 -3.76 -9.24 21.06
N PRO A 56 -2.50 -8.90 21.36
CA PRO A 56 -2.19 -8.07 22.53
C PRO A 56 -2.57 -6.61 22.28
N GLU A 57 -2.92 -5.91 23.37
CA GLU A 57 -3.17 -4.48 23.42
C GLU A 57 -2.01 -3.68 22.80
N LYS A 58 -2.31 -2.59 22.07
CA LYS A 58 -1.34 -1.70 21.40
C LYS A 58 -0.23 -1.28 22.38
N GLN A 59 0.91 -1.94 22.34
CA GLN A 59 2.11 -1.44 23.02
C GLN A 59 2.60 -0.19 22.28
N ALA A 60 2.98 0.84 23.05
CA ALA A 60 3.76 1.96 22.52
C ALA A 60 5.02 1.42 21.82
N GLY A 61 5.45 2.08 20.74
CA GLY A 61 6.68 1.72 20.02
C GLY A 61 7.88 1.57 20.97
N PRO A 62 8.98 0.92 20.52
CA PRO A 62 10.14 0.70 21.38
C PRO A 62 10.64 2.03 21.96
N ALA A 63 11.08 2.03 23.21
CA ALA A 63 11.53 3.23 23.93
C ALA A 63 12.89 3.80 23.44
N VAL A 64 13.40 3.33 22.30
CA VAL A 64 14.70 3.71 21.72
C VAL A 64 14.51 4.45 20.40
N PRO A 65 15.43 5.35 20.01
CA PRO A 65 15.42 5.98 18.69
C PRO A 65 15.38 4.94 17.57
N TRP A 66 14.66 5.23 16.48
CA TRP A 66 14.48 4.26 15.38
C TRP A 66 15.81 3.79 14.77
N LYS A 67 16.85 4.63 14.74
CA LYS A 67 18.18 4.30 14.19
C LYS A 67 18.95 3.28 15.05
N GLU A 68 18.54 3.10 16.29
CA GLU A 68 19.17 2.20 17.27
C GLU A 68 18.31 0.97 17.53
N SER A 69 17.21 0.81 16.80
CA SER A 69 16.26 -0.26 17.02
C SER A 69 16.70 -1.54 16.29
N GLU A 70 16.37 -2.71 16.86
CA GLU A 70 16.62 -4.03 16.22
C GLU A 70 16.04 -4.09 14.80
N GLU A 71 14.98 -3.32 14.57
CA GLU A 71 14.25 -3.32 13.31
C GLU A 71 14.97 -2.50 12.24
N TRP A 72 15.70 -1.47 12.63
CA TRP A 72 16.62 -0.81 11.72
C TRP A 72 17.77 -1.75 11.30
N GLU A 73 18.28 -2.59 12.21
CA GLU A 73 19.32 -3.57 11.85
C GLU A 73 18.81 -4.58 10.81
N VAL A 74 17.58 -5.07 10.96
CA VAL A 74 16.95 -5.97 9.98
C VAL A 74 16.70 -5.26 8.64
N LEU A 75 16.11 -4.07 8.70
CA LEU A 75 15.75 -3.29 7.52
C LEU A 75 16.98 -2.84 6.73
N SER A 76 18.04 -2.42 7.40
CA SER A 76 19.30 -2.03 6.75
C SER A 76 19.96 -3.22 6.05
N ALA A 77 19.98 -4.41 6.67
CA ALA A 77 20.48 -5.62 6.03
C ALA A 77 19.65 -6.00 4.78
N ALA A 78 18.32 -5.85 4.84
CA ALA A 78 17.45 -6.09 3.68
C ALA A 78 17.69 -5.07 2.56
N LEU A 79 17.83 -3.79 2.90
CA LEU A 79 18.15 -2.71 1.96
C LEU A 79 19.51 -2.93 1.27
N THR A 80 20.55 -3.30 2.02
CA THR A 80 21.87 -3.62 1.46
C THR A 80 21.80 -4.82 0.51
N ARG A 81 21.04 -5.87 0.86
CA ARG A 81 20.84 -7.02 -0.02
C ARG A 81 20.13 -6.63 -1.33
N ASP A 82 19.16 -5.73 -1.24
CA ASP A 82 18.34 -5.31 -2.36
C ASP A 82 18.96 -4.15 -3.17
N GLN A 83 20.19 -3.74 -2.86
CA GLN A 83 20.84 -2.57 -3.47
C GLN A 83 20.79 -2.58 -5.00
N ALA A 84 21.16 -3.71 -5.63
CA ALA A 84 21.14 -3.83 -7.10
C ALA A 84 19.73 -3.70 -7.68
N THR A 85 18.75 -4.30 -7.02
CA THR A 85 17.33 -4.26 -7.40
C THR A 85 16.77 -2.85 -7.28
N LEU A 86 17.07 -2.14 -6.19
CA LEU A 86 16.71 -0.74 -5.98
C LEU A 86 17.37 0.18 -7.02
N ASN A 87 18.65 -0.01 -7.29
CA ASN A 87 19.37 0.77 -8.30
C ASN A 87 18.80 0.55 -9.72
N LYS A 88 18.38 -0.68 -10.03
CA LYS A 88 17.69 -0.96 -11.29
C LYS A 88 16.35 -0.20 -11.36
N ALA A 89 15.51 -0.32 -10.34
CA ALA A 89 14.23 0.39 -10.29
C ALA A 89 14.40 1.92 -10.34
N ALA A 90 15.44 2.44 -9.68
CA ALA A 90 15.80 3.85 -9.71
C ALA A 90 16.19 4.33 -11.11
N ASN A 91 17.03 3.56 -11.82
CA ASN A 91 17.40 3.85 -13.19
C ASN A 91 16.18 3.87 -14.12
N ASP A 92 15.31 2.87 -14.01
CA ASP A 92 14.17 2.72 -14.91
C ASP A 92 13.07 3.78 -14.64
N SER A 93 12.85 4.14 -13.38
CA SER A 93 11.89 5.20 -12.99
C SER A 93 12.45 6.61 -13.12
N GLY A 94 13.78 6.78 -13.20
CA GLY A 94 14.45 8.07 -13.11
C GLY A 94 14.31 8.75 -11.74
N VAL A 95 14.02 7.99 -10.68
CA VAL A 95 13.94 8.47 -9.29
C VAL A 95 15.13 7.94 -8.50
N PRO A 96 15.83 8.76 -7.69
CA PRO A 96 17.00 8.30 -6.94
C PRO A 96 16.71 7.09 -6.04
N ALA A 97 17.60 6.09 -6.04
CA ALA A 97 17.44 4.89 -5.23
C ALA A 97 17.30 5.22 -3.73
N ARG A 98 18.02 6.24 -3.25
CA ARG A 98 17.92 6.72 -1.86
C ARG A 98 16.53 7.27 -1.52
N LEU A 99 15.83 7.89 -2.47
CA LEU A 99 14.46 8.36 -2.27
C LEU A 99 13.46 7.20 -2.23
N ILE A 100 13.62 6.20 -3.09
CA ILE A 100 12.81 4.96 -3.03
C ILE A 100 13.04 4.26 -1.69
N ALA A 101 14.31 4.11 -1.28
CA ALA A 101 14.69 3.54 0.01
C ALA A 101 14.13 4.34 1.19
N ALA A 102 14.12 5.68 1.13
CA ALA A 102 13.54 6.53 2.18
C ALA A 102 12.04 6.26 2.40
N ASN A 103 11.30 6.07 1.31
CA ASN A 103 9.88 5.68 1.40
C ASN A 103 9.72 4.26 1.94
N LEU A 104 10.59 3.31 1.54
CA LEU A 104 10.59 1.96 2.09
C LEU A 104 10.84 1.99 3.61
N VAL A 105 11.81 2.79 4.07
CA VAL A 105 12.14 2.90 5.50
C VAL A 105 10.95 3.42 6.29
N ALA A 106 10.31 4.47 5.80
CA ALA A 106 9.12 5.02 6.47
C ALA A 106 7.94 4.02 6.48
N GLU A 107 7.71 3.27 5.40
CA GLU A 107 6.67 2.22 5.37
C GLU A 107 7.00 1.08 6.34
N GLN A 108 8.20 0.52 6.29
CA GLN A 108 8.58 -0.64 7.09
C GLN A 108 8.62 -0.32 8.59
N LEU A 109 9.12 0.86 8.97
CA LEU A 109 9.08 1.30 10.35
C LEU A 109 7.66 1.62 10.81
N ARG A 110 6.80 2.18 9.95
CA ARG A 110 5.37 2.39 10.28
C ARG A 110 4.68 1.06 10.56
N LEU A 111 4.85 0.07 9.69
CA LEU A 111 4.28 -1.27 9.87
C LEU A 111 4.77 -1.86 11.18
N PHE A 112 6.07 -1.78 11.42
CA PHE A 112 6.68 -2.36 12.59
C PHE A 112 6.16 -1.74 13.90
N PHE A 113 6.16 -0.42 14.02
CA PHE A 113 5.72 0.24 15.25
C PHE A 113 4.20 0.17 15.46
N THR A 114 3.42 -0.15 14.42
CA THR A 114 1.96 -0.34 14.51
C THR A 114 1.57 -1.80 14.80
N GLU A 115 2.35 -2.78 14.33
CA GLU A 115 2.05 -4.23 14.37
C GLU A 115 3.21 -5.06 14.98
N ARG A 116 3.88 -4.51 16.00
CA ARG A 116 5.14 -5.01 16.59
C ARG A 116 5.16 -6.50 16.94
N GLU A 117 4.10 -7.01 17.54
CA GLU A 117 4.00 -8.40 18.01
C GLU A 117 4.07 -9.40 16.84
N TYR A 118 3.33 -9.14 15.76
CA TYR A 118 3.36 -9.98 14.56
C TYR A 118 4.72 -9.94 13.87
N TYR A 119 5.36 -8.77 13.82
CA TYR A 119 6.67 -8.67 13.18
C TYR A 119 7.76 -9.45 13.91
N LYS A 120 7.84 -9.32 15.24
CA LYS A 120 8.83 -10.05 16.04
C LYS A 120 8.67 -11.56 15.91
N GLN A 121 7.43 -12.03 15.79
CA GLN A 121 7.14 -13.45 15.68
C GLN A 121 7.48 -14.05 14.32
N PHE A 122 7.24 -13.32 13.22
CA PHE A 122 7.29 -13.91 11.86
C PHE A 122 8.40 -13.36 10.96
N PHE A 123 8.72 -12.06 11.04
CA PHE A 123 9.60 -11.41 10.06
C PHE A 123 11.03 -11.19 10.59
N SER A 124 11.16 -10.83 11.88
CA SER A 124 12.46 -10.58 12.50
C SER A 124 13.43 -11.77 12.44
N PRO A 125 13.03 -13.03 12.77
CA PRO A 125 13.94 -14.18 12.70
C PRO A 125 14.48 -14.48 11.30
N LEU A 126 13.73 -14.10 10.26
CA LEU A 126 14.04 -14.38 8.86
C LEU A 126 14.81 -13.24 8.17
N LYS A 127 14.94 -12.08 8.81
CA LYS A 127 15.53 -10.87 8.22
C LYS A 127 14.92 -10.50 6.86
N ILE A 128 13.59 -10.53 6.80
CA ILE A 128 12.80 -10.22 5.60
C ILE A 128 11.96 -8.96 5.82
N LEU A 129 11.61 -8.30 4.71
CA LEU A 129 10.70 -7.15 4.72
C LEU A 129 9.28 -7.64 4.99
N GLY A 130 8.50 -6.86 5.73
CA GLY A 130 7.10 -7.20 6.00
C GLY A 130 6.25 -6.95 4.77
N SER A 131 5.52 -7.97 4.31
CA SER A 131 4.41 -7.77 3.36
C SER A 131 3.23 -7.15 4.11
N GLN A 132 2.60 -6.13 3.52
CA GLN A 132 1.44 -5.47 4.13
C GLN A 132 0.16 -6.33 4.06
N THR A 133 -0.88 -5.89 4.76
CA THR A 133 -2.23 -6.52 4.81
C THR A 133 -2.85 -6.72 3.42
N GLN A 134 -3.99 -7.41 3.32
CA GLN A 134 -4.71 -7.60 2.04
C GLN A 134 -5.05 -6.29 1.27
N PHE A 135 -4.93 -5.12 1.89
CA PHE A 135 -5.25 -3.82 1.29
C PHE A 135 -4.04 -3.07 0.68
N SER A 136 -2.81 -3.51 0.95
CA SER A 136 -1.57 -2.89 0.49
C SER A 136 -0.56 -3.99 0.14
N TRP A 137 0.08 -3.92 -1.02
CA TRP A 137 0.88 -5.02 -1.55
C TRP A 137 2.37 -4.74 -1.51
N GLY A 138 3.13 -5.82 -1.31
CA GLY A 138 4.58 -5.82 -1.37
C GLY A 138 5.25 -5.05 -0.24
N VAL A 139 6.56 -4.87 -0.39
CA VAL A 139 7.42 -4.21 0.60
C VAL A 139 7.21 -2.69 0.63
N MET A 140 6.76 -2.11 -0.49
CA MET A 140 6.44 -0.68 -0.60
C MET A 140 5.01 -0.32 -0.17
N GLY A 141 4.17 -1.30 0.18
CA GLY A 141 2.85 -1.03 0.75
C GLY A 141 1.82 -0.40 -0.17
N MET A 142 1.98 -0.55 -1.48
CA MET A 142 1.15 0.13 -2.45
C MET A 142 -0.23 -0.52 -2.54
N LYS A 143 -1.29 0.27 -2.44
CA LYS A 143 -2.66 -0.20 -2.65
C LYS A 143 -2.87 -0.56 -4.12
N GLU A 144 -3.69 -1.57 -4.40
CA GLU A 144 -4.03 -1.96 -5.77
C GLU A 144 -4.57 -0.79 -6.60
N ASN A 145 -5.56 -0.06 -6.09
CA ASN A 145 -6.13 1.11 -6.76
C ASN A 145 -5.10 2.21 -7.05
N THR A 146 -4.01 2.26 -6.27
CA THR A 146 -2.90 3.18 -6.53
C THR A 146 -2.04 2.66 -7.68
N ALA A 147 -1.70 1.37 -7.69
CA ALA A 147 -0.95 0.74 -8.78
C ALA A 147 -1.67 0.89 -10.14
N ILE A 148 -2.98 0.66 -10.16
CA ILE A 148 -3.83 0.87 -11.36
C ILE A 148 -3.75 2.32 -11.86
N LYS A 149 -3.68 3.30 -10.96
CA LYS A 149 -3.54 4.71 -11.35
C LYS A 149 -2.17 5.00 -11.95
N VAL A 150 -1.10 4.45 -11.38
CA VAL A 150 0.25 4.56 -11.95
C VAL A 150 0.24 3.99 -13.38
N GLU A 151 -0.25 2.77 -13.56
CA GLU A 151 -0.37 2.14 -14.90
C GLU A 151 -1.14 3.01 -15.91
N ALA A 152 -2.23 3.65 -15.46
CA ALA A 152 -3.05 4.52 -16.31
C ALA A 152 -2.36 5.85 -16.64
N TYR A 153 -1.74 6.51 -15.65
CA TYR A 153 -1.11 7.82 -15.82
C TYR A 153 0.15 7.75 -16.66
N LEU A 154 0.88 6.64 -16.64
CA LEU A 154 1.98 6.41 -17.59
C LEU A 154 1.55 6.49 -19.05
N LYS A 155 0.28 6.21 -19.36
CA LYS A 155 -0.25 6.06 -20.72
C LYS A 155 -1.20 7.18 -21.16
N ASP A 156 -1.39 8.19 -20.32
CA ASP A 156 -2.33 9.28 -20.57
C ASP A 156 -1.60 10.61 -20.71
N PRO A 157 -1.18 11.03 -21.92
CA PRO A 157 -0.53 12.31 -22.16
C PRO A 157 -1.35 13.55 -21.77
N SER A 158 -2.66 13.39 -21.52
CA SER A 158 -3.53 14.48 -21.06
C SER A 158 -3.57 14.60 -19.53
N SER A 159 -3.13 13.58 -18.81
CA SER A 159 -3.05 13.58 -17.36
C SER A 159 -1.96 14.55 -16.89
N PRO A 160 -2.20 15.35 -15.84
CA PRO A 160 -1.13 16.16 -15.24
C PRO A 160 -0.03 15.29 -14.62
N PHE A 161 -0.33 14.02 -14.32
CA PHE A 161 0.63 13.05 -13.76
C PHE A 161 1.53 12.41 -14.81
N TYR A 162 1.28 12.62 -16.11
CA TYR A 162 2.02 11.96 -17.18
C TYR A 162 3.51 12.34 -17.17
N PRO A 163 4.42 11.38 -16.96
CA PRO A 163 5.84 11.69 -16.78
C PRO A 163 6.63 11.77 -18.09
N GLY A 164 6.04 11.35 -19.22
CA GLY A 164 6.65 11.42 -20.55
C GLY A 164 6.69 10.06 -21.28
N PRO A 165 6.94 10.09 -22.61
CA PRO A 165 6.81 8.92 -23.47
C PRO A 165 7.80 7.80 -23.15
N GLN A 166 8.97 8.11 -22.57
CA GLN A 166 9.96 7.11 -22.21
C GLN A 166 9.50 6.15 -21.09
N TYR A 167 8.42 6.47 -20.38
CA TYR A 167 7.90 5.65 -19.28
C TYR A 167 6.68 4.80 -19.66
N GLU A 168 6.04 5.05 -20.82
CA GLU A 168 4.74 4.47 -21.23
C GLU A 168 4.70 2.94 -21.19
N HIS A 169 5.83 2.30 -21.49
CA HIS A 169 5.94 0.85 -21.68
C HIS A 169 6.59 0.12 -20.50
N LEU A 170 6.97 0.84 -19.43
CA LEU A 170 7.69 0.24 -18.31
C LEU A 170 6.84 -0.74 -17.48
N LEU A 171 5.51 -0.61 -17.54
CA LEU A 171 4.57 -1.46 -16.81
C LEU A 171 3.67 -2.30 -17.74
N ASP A 172 4.02 -2.46 -19.02
CA ASP A 172 3.23 -3.29 -19.93
C ASP A 172 3.10 -4.73 -19.40
N PHE A 173 1.88 -5.26 -19.45
CA PHE A 173 1.54 -6.61 -19.00
C PHE A 173 1.83 -7.62 -20.12
N GLU A 174 2.35 -8.78 -19.74
CA GLU A 174 2.69 -9.85 -20.68
C GLU A 174 1.56 -10.88 -20.83
N THR A 175 0.62 -10.89 -19.89
CA THR A 175 -0.48 -11.85 -19.82
C THR A 175 -1.84 -11.20 -20.03
N SER A 176 -2.84 -12.02 -20.31
CA SER A 176 -4.24 -11.59 -20.33
C SER A 176 -4.85 -11.45 -18.93
N ASP A 177 -4.24 -12.06 -17.90
CA ASP A 177 -4.65 -11.94 -16.50
C ASP A 177 -3.89 -10.78 -15.82
N ILE A 178 -4.32 -9.57 -16.15
CA ILE A 178 -3.69 -8.33 -15.70
C ILE A 178 -3.68 -8.23 -14.16
N GLU A 179 -4.77 -8.65 -13.50
CA GLU A 179 -4.88 -8.58 -12.04
C GLU A 179 -3.92 -9.55 -11.36
N GLY A 180 -3.89 -10.82 -11.81
CA GLY A 180 -2.98 -11.83 -11.29
C GLY A 180 -1.51 -11.49 -11.52
N GLU A 181 -1.17 -10.97 -12.71
CA GLU A 181 0.18 -10.52 -13.04
C GLU A 181 0.59 -9.32 -12.18
N ARG A 182 -0.27 -8.31 -12.01
CA ARG A 182 -0.02 -7.16 -11.13
C ARG A 182 0.22 -7.62 -9.70
N PHE A 183 -0.64 -8.49 -9.17
CA PHE A 183 -0.51 -9.01 -7.81
C PHE A 183 0.84 -9.73 -7.64
N THR A 184 1.21 -10.58 -8.60
CA THR A 184 2.48 -11.33 -8.58
C THR A 184 3.69 -10.40 -8.64
N ARG A 185 3.69 -9.43 -9.56
CA ARG A 185 4.73 -8.39 -9.66
C ARG A 185 4.92 -7.69 -8.31
N MET A 186 3.82 -7.28 -7.67
CA MET A 186 3.90 -6.50 -6.43
C MET A 186 4.27 -7.30 -5.19
N THR A 187 4.01 -8.62 -5.16
CA THR A 187 4.13 -9.45 -3.95
C THR A 187 5.27 -10.47 -3.98
N ASP A 188 6.07 -10.51 -5.05
CA ASP A 188 7.23 -11.38 -5.17
C ASP A 188 8.21 -11.18 -3.99
N GLN A 189 8.39 -12.24 -3.19
CA GLN A 189 9.23 -12.24 -1.98
C GLN A 189 10.73 -12.44 -2.27
N HIS A 190 11.06 -12.83 -3.51
CA HIS A 190 12.44 -13.11 -3.93
C HIS A 190 13.01 -11.97 -4.76
N ASN A 191 12.16 -11.21 -5.45
CA ASN A 191 12.55 -10.07 -6.26
C ASN A 191 11.57 -8.90 -6.12
N HIS A 192 11.97 -7.91 -5.32
CA HIS A 192 11.16 -6.71 -5.08
C HIS A 192 11.23 -5.66 -6.19
N TYR A 193 11.84 -5.94 -7.35
CA TYR A 193 12.03 -4.98 -8.45
C TYR A 193 10.75 -4.23 -8.80
N TRP A 194 9.65 -4.95 -9.01
CA TRP A 194 8.39 -4.33 -9.39
C TRP A 194 7.82 -3.47 -8.27
N SER A 195 7.88 -3.92 -7.02
CA SER A 195 7.45 -3.10 -5.87
C SER A 195 8.20 -1.76 -5.82
N TYR A 196 9.52 -1.80 -6.02
CA TYR A 196 10.35 -0.59 -6.09
C TYR A 196 10.08 0.26 -7.33
N LEU A 197 9.88 -0.37 -8.49
CA LEU A 197 9.61 0.34 -9.74
C LEU A 197 8.28 1.09 -9.66
N TYR A 198 7.22 0.45 -9.19
CA TYR A 198 5.92 1.09 -8.99
C TYR A 198 6.04 2.29 -8.03
N ALA A 199 6.79 2.16 -6.94
CA ALA A 199 7.02 3.27 -6.03
C ALA A 199 7.81 4.41 -6.68
N GLY A 200 8.85 4.11 -7.46
CA GLY A 200 9.60 5.09 -8.23
C GLY A 200 8.73 5.81 -9.27
N LEU A 201 7.91 5.08 -10.02
CA LEU A 201 7.02 5.65 -11.03
C LEU A 201 5.91 6.50 -10.40
N TYR A 202 5.33 6.08 -9.28
CA TYR A 202 4.42 6.91 -8.50
C TYR A 202 5.07 8.26 -8.17
N ILE A 203 6.29 8.24 -7.62
CA ILE A 203 7.00 9.47 -7.24
C ILE A 203 7.25 10.33 -8.47
N LYS A 204 7.66 9.72 -9.59
CA LYS A 204 7.90 10.41 -10.86
C LYS A 204 6.63 11.11 -11.40
N GLU A 205 5.48 10.47 -11.28
CA GLU A 205 4.18 11.02 -11.67
C GLU A 205 3.77 12.22 -10.80
N ILE A 206 4.03 12.15 -9.48
CA ILE A 206 3.85 13.29 -8.58
C ILE A 206 4.77 14.45 -8.99
N GLU A 207 6.06 14.18 -9.25
CA GLU A 207 6.99 15.20 -9.74
C GLU A 207 6.48 15.85 -11.05
N ALA A 208 5.94 15.06 -11.97
CA ALA A 208 5.37 15.56 -13.23
C ALA A 208 4.17 16.50 -12.99
N GLN A 209 3.25 16.13 -12.11
CA GLN A 209 2.10 16.96 -11.76
C GLN A 209 2.52 18.31 -11.18
N TRP A 210 3.46 18.29 -10.23
CA TRP A 210 3.92 19.50 -9.55
C TRP A 210 4.74 20.41 -10.46
N ARG A 211 5.59 19.81 -11.31
CA ARG A 211 6.35 20.56 -12.34
C ARG A 211 5.42 21.25 -13.34
N THR A 212 4.41 20.54 -13.83
CA THR A 212 3.41 21.08 -14.78
C THR A 212 2.60 22.21 -14.16
N ALA A 213 2.30 22.13 -12.87
CA ALA A 213 1.58 23.18 -12.15
C ALA A 213 2.45 24.39 -11.76
N GLY A 214 3.75 24.40 -12.08
CA GLY A 214 4.66 25.51 -11.78
C GLY A 214 5.24 25.52 -10.37
N PHE A 215 5.10 24.42 -9.62
CA PHE A 215 5.60 24.26 -8.25
C PHE A 215 6.49 23.02 -8.16
N PRO A 216 7.64 22.93 -8.86
CA PRO A 216 8.47 21.73 -8.83
C PRO A 216 8.93 21.39 -7.40
N ILE A 217 8.82 20.12 -7.03
CA ILE A 217 9.24 19.58 -5.73
C ILE A 217 10.30 18.49 -5.86
N ASP A 218 10.93 18.39 -7.03
CA ASP A 218 12.07 17.52 -7.30
C ASP A 218 13.13 17.66 -6.18
N GLY A 219 13.55 16.54 -5.61
CA GLY A 219 14.51 16.52 -4.50
C GLY A 219 13.96 16.96 -3.14
N ASN A 220 12.71 17.44 -3.04
CA ASN A 220 12.05 17.69 -1.75
C ASN A 220 11.50 16.38 -1.18
N VAL A 221 12.40 15.57 -0.63
CA VAL A 221 12.14 14.23 -0.08
C VAL A 221 10.96 14.23 0.89
N ALA A 222 10.90 15.21 1.80
CA ALA A 222 9.87 15.25 2.82
C ALA A 222 8.47 15.38 2.21
N ILE A 223 8.31 16.25 1.20
CA ILE A 223 7.03 16.48 0.52
C ILE A 223 6.69 15.31 -0.41
N LEU A 224 7.65 14.82 -1.19
CA LEU A 224 7.43 13.67 -2.08
C LEU A 224 6.99 12.44 -1.28
N SER A 225 7.63 12.15 -0.15
CA SER A 225 7.25 11.05 0.73
C SER A 225 5.91 11.28 1.45
N THR A 226 5.57 12.52 1.79
CA THR A 226 4.23 12.84 2.28
C THR A 226 3.17 12.48 1.25
N LEU A 227 3.34 12.91 -0.01
CA LEU A 227 2.40 12.66 -1.10
C LEU A 227 2.31 11.19 -1.51
N TYR A 228 3.44 10.47 -1.43
CA TYR A 228 3.47 9.02 -1.56
C TYR A 228 2.57 8.35 -0.51
N ASN A 229 2.68 8.77 0.75
CA ASN A 229 1.91 8.19 1.84
C ASN A 229 0.41 8.48 1.78
N ILE A 230 0.02 9.71 1.39
CA ILE A 230 -1.38 10.14 1.45
C ILE A 230 -2.15 9.92 0.13
N GLY A 231 -1.48 9.63 -0.98
CA GLY A 231 -2.14 9.27 -2.24
C GLY A 231 -2.37 10.43 -3.22
N PHE A 232 -2.52 10.10 -4.50
CA PHE A 232 -2.73 11.06 -5.61
C PHE A 232 -3.84 12.09 -5.35
N THR A 233 -4.93 11.69 -4.69
CA THR A 233 -6.10 12.57 -4.44
C THR A 233 -5.80 13.74 -3.52
N HIS A 234 -4.70 13.66 -2.76
CA HIS A 234 -4.25 14.72 -1.87
C HIS A 234 -3.09 15.52 -2.46
N SER A 235 -2.61 15.16 -3.65
CA SER A 235 -1.56 15.90 -4.36
C SER A 235 -2.14 17.14 -5.03
N ASN A 236 -2.07 18.26 -4.29
CA ASN A 236 -2.55 19.57 -4.71
C ASN A 236 -1.36 20.54 -4.79
N PRO A 237 -0.78 20.76 -5.98
CA PRO A 237 0.36 21.64 -6.16
C PRO A 237 0.11 23.06 -5.64
N ASN A 238 1.06 23.58 -4.87
CA ASN A 238 0.97 24.91 -4.26
C ASN A 238 2.37 25.42 -3.86
N PRO A 239 2.56 26.72 -3.61
CA PRO A 239 3.89 27.29 -3.35
C PRO A 239 4.49 26.95 -1.97
N ASP A 240 3.69 26.45 -1.01
CA ASP A 240 4.14 26.19 0.36
C ASP A 240 3.62 24.83 0.87
N PRO A 241 4.07 23.72 0.26
CA PRO A 241 3.63 22.39 0.63
C PRO A 241 4.11 22.04 2.04
N GLN A 242 3.26 21.35 2.80
CA GLN A 242 3.56 20.99 4.19
C GLN A 242 3.96 19.53 4.33
N VAL A 243 4.95 19.28 5.20
CA VAL A 243 5.41 17.93 5.52
C VAL A 243 4.40 17.24 6.43
N GLY A 244 4.02 16.00 6.09
CA GLY A 244 2.99 15.26 6.80
C GLY A 244 2.96 13.76 6.46
N GLY A 245 1.77 13.18 6.54
CA GLY A 245 1.52 11.74 6.42
C GLY A 245 1.22 11.08 7.77
N ALA A 246 1.12 9.76 7.77
CA ALA A 246 0.85 8.97 8.97
C ALA A 246 1.88 9.26 10.08
N ALA A 247 1.41 9.31 11.33
CA ALA A 247 2.28 9.45 12.49
C ALA A 247 3.00 8.13 12.79
N ILE A 248 4.30 8.22 13.06
CA ILE A 248 5.18 7.10 13.36
C ILE A 248 5.93 7.43 14.65
N THR A 249 5.63 6.69 15.72
CA THR A 249 6.27 6.88 17.03
C THR A 249 7.38 5.87 17.22
N ALA A 250 8.60 6.38 17.44
CA ALA A 250 9.79 5.59 17.73
C ALA A 250 10.54 6.24 18.90
N GLY A 251 10.65 5.53 20.01
CA GLY A 251 11.14 6.10 21.26
C GLY A 251 10.19 7.15 21.82
N ASP A 252 10.76 8.29 22.22
CA ASP A 252 10.06 9.47 22.72
C ASP A 252 9.64 10.44 21.60
N LYS A 253 9.97 10.12 20.33
CA LYS A 253 9.74 11.00 19.19
C LYS A 253 8.65 10.46 18.27
N THR A 254 7.75 11.36 17.86
CA THR A 254 6.78 11.11 16.80
C THR A 254 7.19 11.86 15.54
N PHE A 255 7.32 11.12 14.45
CA PHE A 255 7.59 11.63 13.12
C PHE A 255 6.31 11.60 12.29
N SER A 256 6.18 12.49 11.31
CA SER A 256 5.32 12.22 10.17
C SER A 256 6.04 11.28 9.20
N PHE A 257 5.29 10.57 8.35
CA PHE A 257 5.87 9.71 7.33
C PHE A 257 6.92 10.43 6.47
N GLY A 258 6.58 11.62 5.94
CA GLY A 258 7.51 12.43 5.15
C GLY A 258 8.71 12.91 5.97
N GLY A 259 8.50 13.23 7.24
CA GLY A 259 9.58 13.62 8.15
C GLY A 259 10.57 12.48 8.44
N LEU A 260 10.07 11.25 8.62
CA LEU A 260 10.92 10.08 8.85
C LEU A 260 11.71 9.70 7.59
N ALA A 261 11.07 9.74 6.42
CA ALA A 261 11.75 9.51 5.15
C ALA A 261 12.88 10.54 4.93
N ALA A 262 12.62 11.82 5.20
CA ALA A 262 13.65 12.86 5.13
C ALA A 262 14.76 12.69 6.18
N ASP A 263 14.44 12.24 7.39
CA ASP A 263 15.45 11.95 8.42
C ASP A 263 16.39 10.82 7.99
N PHE A 264 15.87 9.74 7.39
CA PHE A 264 16.71 8.70 6.78
C PHE A 264 17.54 9.26 5.61
N TYR A 265 16.91 9.94 4.66
CA TYR A 265 17.59 10.46 3.47
C TYR A 265 18.76 11.36 3.83
N ASN A 266 18.59 12.24 4.82
CA ASN A 266 19.64 13.18 5.22
C ASN A 266 20.69 12.58 6.16
N SER A 267 20.40 11.43 6.79
CA SER A 267 21.35 10.73 7.65
C SER A 267 22.57 10.20 6.88
N ASP A 268 23.58 9.74 7.61
CA ASP A 268 24.75 9.10 7.01
C ASP A 268 24.58 7.58 6.86
N LEU A 269 23.40 7.06 7.22
CA LEU A 269 23.04 5.65 7.06
C LEU A 269 22.99 5.26 5.59
N LEU A 270 23.57 4.11 5.28
CA LEU A 270 23.60 3.47 3.95
C LEU A 270 24.04 4.41 2.82
N THR A 271 24.92 5.38 3.10
CA THR A 271 25.40 6.33 2.08
C THR A 271 26.36 5.70 1.08
N ALA A 272 27.02 4.60 1.44
CA ALA A 272 27.83 3.81 0.52
C ALA A 272 26.96 3.04 -0.49
N GLU A 273 25.82 2.54 -0.04
CA GLU A 273 24.88 1.78 -0.87
C GLU A 273 23.98 2.68 -1.71
N PHE A 274 23.49 3.77 -1.10
CA PHE A 274 22.56 4.74 -1.68
C PHE A 274 23.06 6.18 -1.43
N PRO A 275 23.86 6.77 -2.34
CA PRO A 275 24.37 8.13 -2.19
C PRO A 275 23.26 9.20 -2.12
N LYS A 276 23.59 10.35 -1.51
CA LYS A 276 22.69 11.52 -1.37
C LYS A 276 22.44 12.23 -2.70
#